data_AF-A0A6L5FTZ2-F1
#
_entry.id   AF-A0A6L5FTZ2-F1
#
_cell.length_a   1.000
_cell.length_b   1.000
_cell.length_c   1.000
_cell.angle_alpha   90.00
_cell.angle_beta   90.00
_cell.angle_gamma   90.00
#
_symmetry.space_group_name_H-M   'P 1'
#
loop_
_entity.id
_entity.type
_entity.pdbx_description
1 polymer ?
#
loop_
_entity_poly.entity_id
_entity_poly.type
_entity_poly.pdbx_seq_one_letter_code
_entity_poly.pdbx_strand_id
1 'polypeptide(L)'
;MTWNLNQLERELEAAGVEVRGLGTAHDPPRLITWNEKGELIDLPPEAQPVIEAHVPQETPSPDEQLDAAIAAATTLAELKAALRGESGLARVAGRMVER
;
A
#
# COMPACT_ATOMS: atom_id res chain seq x y z
N MET A 1 4.11 -5.75 15.66
CA MET A 1 4.49 -5.20 14.35
C MET A 1 3.23 -5.03 13.54
N THR A 2 2.93 -3.82 13.07
CA THR A 2 1.87 -3.60 12.08
C THR A 2 2.55 -3.57 10.71
N TRP A 3 2.27 -4.55 9.85
CA TRP A 3 2.80 -4.54 8.49
C TRP A 3 1.99 -3.56 7.64
N ASN A 4 2.68 -2.63 6.96
CA ASN A 4 2.03 -1.84 5.91
C ASN A 4 2.02 -2.69 4.63
N LEU A 5 0.95 -3.48 4.44
CA LEU A 5 0.88 -4.47 3.37
C LEU A 5 1.08 -3.86 1.97
N ASN A 6 0.53 -2.66 1.72
CA ASN A 6 0.71 -1.96 0.44
C ASN A 6 2.17 -1.51 0.20
N GLN A 7 2.90 -1.18 1.26
CA GLN A 7 4.33 -0.88 1.14
C GLN A 7 5.10 -2.17 0.87
N LEU A 8 4.84 -3.21 1.65
CA LEU A 8 5.53 -4.49 1.55
C LEU A 8 5.31 -5.16 0.17
N GLU A 9 4.11 -5.08 -0.39
CA GLU A 9 3.82 -5.53 -1.76
C GLU A 9 4.74 -4.86 -2.79
N ARG A 10 4.92 -3.54 -2.69
CA ARG A 10 5.80 -2.78 -3.59
C ARG A 10 7.28 -3.12 -3.39
N GLU A 11 7.69 -3.38 -2.15
CA GLU A 11 9.07 -3.79 -1.83
C GLU A 11 9.37 -5.19 -2.37
N LEU A 12 8.40 -6.11 -2.29
CA LEU A 12 8.50 -7.45 -2.87
C LEU A 12 8.56 -7.39 -4.40
N GLU A 13 7.68 -6.61 -5.03
CA GLU A 13 7.70 -6.40 -6.48
C GLU A 13 9.03 -5.81 -6.95
N ALA A 14 9.56 -4.80 -6.24
CA ALA A 14 10.86 -4.19 -6.54
C ALA A 14 12.04 -5.18 -6.37
N ALA A 15 11.90 -6.15 -5.47
CA ALA A 15 12.86 -7.24 -5.29
C ALA A 15 12.70 -8.38 -6.33
N GLY A 16 11.70 -8.29 -7.22
CA GLY A 16 11.39 -9.31 -8.22
C GLY A 16 10.57 -10.48 -7.68
N VAL A 17 9.95 -10.33 -6.50
CA VAL A 17 9.05 -11.32 -5.90
C VAL A 17 7.62 -10.98 -6.29
N GLU A 18 7.06 -11.71 -7.25
CA GLU A 18 5.67 -11.50 -7.67
C GLU A 18 4.70 -12.11 -6.66
N VAL A 19 3.85 -11.27 -6.06
CA VAL A 19 2.76 -11.68 -5.18
C VAL A 19 1.44 -11.16 -5.74
N ARG A 20 0.40 -12.00 -5.77
CA ARG A 20 -0.94 -11.57 -6.23
C ARG A 20 -1.67 -10.68 -5.23
N GLY A 21 -1.20 -10.71 -3.99
CA GLY A 21 -1.66 -9.89 -2.89
C GLY A 21 -1.05 -10.38 -1.57
N LEU A 22 -1.06 -9.52 -0.56
CA LEU A 22 -0.67 -9.88 0.80
C LEU A 22 -1.84 -9.86 1.77
N GLY A 23 -1.82 -10.82 2.69
CA GLY A 23 -2.69 -10.88 3.84
C GLY A 23 -1.91 -11.20 5.11
N THR A 24 -2.58 -11.05 6.25
CA THR A 24 -2.08 -11.50 7.55
C THR A 24 -3.03 -12.54 8.11
N ALA A 25 -2.51 -13.71 8.47
CA ALA A 25 -3.20 -14.66 9.33
C ALA A 25 -3.04 -14.19 10.78
N HIS A 26 -4.08 -14.37 11.61
CA HIS A 26 -4.06 -13.93 13.01
C HIS A 26 -3.63 -15.02 13.99
N ASP A 27 -3.75 -16.30 13.61
CA ASP A 27 -3.44 -17.43 14.49
C ASP A 27 -2.86 -18.63 13.69
N PRO A 28 -1.54 -18.88 13.75
CA PRO A 28 -0.49 -17.99 14.25
C PRO A 28 -0.32 -16.73 13.37
N PRO A 29 0.21 -15.62 13.93
CA PRO A 29 0.48 -14.40 13.18
C PRO A 29 1.53 -14.64 12.10
N ARG A 30 1.12 -14.61 10.83
CA ARG A 30 2.03 -14.76 9.68
C ARG A 30 1.52 -14.01 8.45
N LEU A 31 2.43 -13.66 7.55
CA LEU A 31 2.08 -13.14 6.23
C LEU A 31 1.70 -14.30 5.31
N ILE A 32 0.68 -14.08 4.50
CA ILE A 32 0.15 -15.05 3.52
C ILE A 32 -0.05 -14.36 2.17
N THR A 33 -0.05 -15.14 1.10
CA THR A 33 -0.35 -14.68 -0.26
C THR A 33 -1.33 -15.63 -0.95
N TRP A 34 -1.73 -15.31 -2.18
CA TRP A 34 -2.67 -16.11 -2.97
C TRP A 34 -1.98 -16.73 -4.19
N ASN A 35 -2.25 -18.01 -4.42
CA ASN A 35 -1.77 -18.69 -5.62
C ASN A 35 -2.65 -18.36 -6.85
N GLU A 36 -2.32 -18.98 -7.99
CA GLU A 36 -3.07 -18.76 -9.24
C GLU A 36 -4.56 -19.15 -9.17
N LYS A 37 -4.89 -20.09 -8.27
CA LYS A 37 -6.24 -20.62 -8.03
C LYS A 37 -6.99 -19.83 -6.94
N GLY A 38 -6.38 -18.80 -6.36
CA GLY A 38 -6.95 -18.02 -5.26
C GLY A 38 -6.90 -18.73 -3.90
N GLU A 39 -6.07 -19.76 -3.75
CA GLU A 39 -5.86 -20.44 -2.47
C GLU A 39 -4.80 -19.70 -1.65
N LEU A 40 -4.99 -19.67 -0.33
CA LEU A 40 -4.04 -19.08 0.61
C LEU A 40 -2.80 -19.97 0.71
N ILE A 41 -1.64 -19.39 0.41
CA ILE A 41 -0.34 -20.03 0.54
C ILE A 41 0.59 -19.14 1.37
N ASP A 42 1.61 -19.73 1.96
CA ASP A 42 2.67 -18.95 2.60
C ASP A 42 3.52 -18.25 1.52
N LEU A 43 4.17 -17.14 1.90
CA LEU A 43 5.05 -16.44 0.97
C LEU A 43 6.23 -17.30 0.57
N PRO A 44 6.74 -17.13 -0.66
CA PRO A 44 7.92 -17.85 -1.09
C PRO A 44 9.15 -17.44 -0.25
N PRO A 45 10.15 -18.32 -0.12
CA PRO A 45 11.33 -18.06 0.71
C PRO A 45 12.14 -16.84 0.24
N GLU A 46 12.08 -16.47 -1.05
CA GLU A 46 12.70 -15.22 -1.54
C GLU A 46 12.10 -13.93 -0.95
N ALA A 47 10.88 -13.98 -0.41
CA ALA A 47 10.26 -12.84 0.27
C ALA A 47 10.84 -12.57 1.65
N GLN A 48 11.42 -13.59 2.31
CA GLN A 48 11.93 -13.52 3.68
C GLN A 48 12.93 -12.37 3.91
N PRO A 49 13.98 -12.16 3.08
CA PRO A 49 14.91 -11.04 3.26
C PRO A 49 14.23 -9.67 3.11
N VAL A 50 13.20 -9.56 2.26
CA VAL A 50 12.45 -8.31 2.08
C VAL A 50 11.57 -8.03 3.30
N ILE A 51 10.91 -9.05 3.83
CA ILE A 51 10.11 -8.96 5.06
C ILE A 51 10.98 -8.57 6.26
N GLU A 52 12.18 -9.13 6.37
CA GLU A 52 13.13 -8.81 7.45
C GLU A 52 13.69 -7.41 7.33
N ALA A 53 13.89 -6.92 6.10
CA ALA A 53 14.30 -5.55 5.82
C ALA A 53 13.15 -4.53 5.89
N HIS A 54 11.89 -4.98 5.98
CA HIS A 54 10.72 -4.12 5.96
C HIS A 54 10.70 -3.19 7.18
N VAL A 55 10.82 -1.90 6.91
CA VAL A 55 10.59 -0.86 7.90
C VAL A 55 9.27 -0.19 7.55
N PRO A 56 8.20 -0.38 8.34
CA PRO A 56 6.91 0.23 8.05
C PRO A 56 7.07 1.75 8.04
N GLN A 57 6.85 2.34 6.88
CA GLN A 57 6.79 3.78 6.71
C GLN A 57 5.47 4.25 7.33
N GLU A 58 5.55 5.23 8.24
CA GLU A 58 4.38 5.92 8.74
C GLU A 58 3.68 6.58 7.55
N THR A 59 2.45 6.16 7.27
CA THR A 59 1.62 6.89 6.30
C THR A 59 1.34 8.25 6.90
N PRO A 60 1.63 9.36 6.18
CA PRO A 60 1.36 10.70 6.70
C PRO A 60 -0.12 10.82 7.05
N SER A 61 -0.41 11.52 8.14
CA SER A 61 -1.77 11.76 8.61
C SER A 61 -2.59 12.47 7.52
N PRO A 62 -3.93 12.37 7.52
CA PRO A 62 -4.76 13.09 6.55
C PRO A 62 -4.46 14.60 6.51
N ASP A 63 -4.20 15.21 7.66
CA ASP A 63 -3.79 16.61 7.77
C ASP A 63 -2.42 16.87 7.12
N GLU A 64 -1.44 16.00 7.33
CA GLU A 64 -0.12 16.12 6.71
C GLU A 64 -0.18 15.93 5.18
N GLN A 65 -1.05 15.03 4.71
CA GLN A 65 -1.33 14.86 3.28
C GLN A 65 -2.00 16.10 2.69
N LEU A 66 -2.91 16.74 3.44
CA LEU A 66 -3.57 17.97 3.04
C LEU A 66 -2.57 19.13 2.97
N ASP A 67 -1.72 19.30 3.98
CA ASP A 67 -0.66 20.32 4.00
C ASP A 67 0.31 20.12 2.81
N ALA A 68 0.71 18.88 2.54
CA ALA A 68 1.55 18.56 1.39
C ALA A 68 0.87 18.89 0.05
N ALA A 69 -0.43 18.59 -0.08
CA ALA A 69 -1.20 18.93 -1.28
C ALA A 69 -1.36 20.44 -1.47
N ILE A 70 -1.56 21.19 -0.37
CA ILE A 70 -1.62 22.66 -0.39
C ILE A 70 -0.26 23.24 -0.79
N ALA A 71 0.83 22.73 -0.23
CA ALA A 71 2.19 23.19 -0.53
C ALA A 71 2.61 22.89 -1.98
N ALA A 72 2.19 21.74 -2.53
CA ALA A 72 2.53 21.33 -3.89
C ALA A 72 1.68 22.02 -4.97
N ALA A 73 0.44 22.41 -4.65
CA ALA A 73 -0.46 23.02 -5.62
C ALA A 73 -0.04 24.47 -5.93
N THR A 74 0.36 24.72 -7.18
CA THR A 74 0.68 26.08 -7.65
C THR A 74 -0.55 26.82 -8.20
N THR A 75 -1.62 26.08 -8.48
CA THR A 75 -2.88 26.61 -9.01
C THR A 75 -4.09 26.06 -8.26
N LEU A 76 -5.19 26.83 -8.28
CA LEU A 76 -6.47 26.42 -7.71
C LEU A 76 -7.04 25.15 -8.38
N ALA A 77 -6.76 24.95 -9.66
CA ALA A 77 -7.19 23.77 -10.40
C ALA A 77 -6.47 22.50 -9.88
N GLU A 78 -5.17 22.59 -9.65
CA GLU A 78 -4.36 21.50 -9.07
C GLU A 78 -4.80 21.16 -7.65
N LEU A 79 -5.05 22.18 -6.82
CA LEU A 79 -5.55 21.96 -5.45
C LEU A 79 -6.93 21.28 -5.45
N LYS A 80 -7.84 21.73 -6.32
CA LYS A 80 -9.17 21.11 -6.46
C LYS A 80 -9.07 19.67 -6.95
N ALA A 81 -8.18 19.38 -7.89
CA ALA A 81 -7.94 18.04 -8.39
C ALA A 81 -7.32 17.13 -7.29
N ALA A 82 -6.41 17.67 -6.46
CA ALA A 82 -5.84 16.94 -5.33
C ALA A 82 -6.90 16.61 -4.26
N LEU A 83 -7.74 17.58 -3.90
CA LEU A 83 -8.85 17.39 -2.95
C LEU A 83 -9.92 16.40 -3.45
N ARG A 84 -10.08 16.29 -4.77
CA ARG A 84 -11.00 15.31 -5.39
C ARG A 84 -10.36 13.93 -5.61
N GLY A 85 -9.08 13.77 -5.33
CA GLY A 85 -8.33 12.53 -5.60
C GLY A 85 -8.04 12.29 -7.09
N GLU A 86 -8.17 13.32 -7.93
CA GLU A 86 -7.95 13.27 -9.38
C GLU A 86 -6.47 13.52 -9.75
N SER A 87 -5.71 14.16 -8.85
CA SER A 87 -4.25 14.30 -8.97
C SER A 87 -3.57 13.06 -8.40
N GLY A 88 -2.88 12.28 -9.24
CA GLY A 88 -2.39 10.93 -8.99
C GLY A 88 -1.32 10.71 -7.90
N LEU A 89 -1.41 11.36 -6.74
CA LEU A 89 -0.57 11.07 -5.56
C LEU A 89 -1.35 10.50 -4.36
N ALA A 90 -2.67 10.35 -4.47
CA ALA A 90 -3.50 9.84 -3.38
C ALA A 90 -4.63 8.96 -3.92
N ARG A 91 -4.31 7.74 -4.38
CA ARG A 91 -5.25 6.62 -4.19
C ARG A 91 -5.24 6.29 -2.70
N VAL A 92 -5.89 7.13 -1.90
CA VAL A 92 -6.23 6.80 -0.52
C VAL A 92 -7.27 5.69 -0.59
N ALA A 93 -6.95 4.61 0.11
CA ALA A 93 -7.74 3.41 0.24
C ALA A 93 -9.24 3.68 0.42
N GLY A 94 -10.05 2.97 -0.37
CA GLY A 94 -11.42 2.64 0.01
C GLY A 94 -12.53 3.35 -0.77
N ARG A 95 -13.24 2.51 -1.54
CA ARG A 95 -14.65 2.66 -1.96
C ARG A 95 -14.90 3.40 -3.28
N MET A 96 -14.86 2.61 -4.36
CA MET A 96 -15.78 2.79 -5.48
C MET A 96 -17.22 2.82 -4.94
N VAL A 97 -17.94 3.90 -5.21
CA VAL A 97 -19.40 3.88 -5.30
C VAL A 97 -19.72 4.16 -6.76
N GLU A 98 -19.98 3.10 -7.51
CA GLU A 98 -20.64 3.21 -8.81
C GLU A 98 -22.05 3.81 -8.61
N ARG A 99 -22.42 4.73 -9.49
CA ARG A 99 -23.78 5.24 -9.63
C ARG A 99 -24.62 4.28 -10.45
#